data_AF-A0A183UWW2-F1
#
_entry.id   AF-A0A183UWW2-F1
#
_cell.length_a   1.000
_cell.length_b   1.000
_cell.length_c   1.000
_cell.angle_alpha   90.00
_cell.angle_beta   90.00
_cell.angle_gamma   90.00
#
_symmetry.space_group_name_H-M   'P 1'
#
loop_
_entity.id
_entity.type
_entity.pdbx_description
1 polymer ?
#
loop_
_entity_poly.entity_id
_entity_poly.type
_entity_poly.pdbx_seq_one_letter_code
_entity_poly.pdbx_strand_id
1 'polypeptide(L)'
;MFCISFLITRFDATHVQIYDVADRFDKQPQISDQNVWDRSNRNGGPTRGVKHYEKSTITNLERPSRILRTAIAFNNFSDDVLLYSSFIDYRNGNMDYPCVRMIILKRISASVQLSCRFDEELVEGTFYELAENHLQRYGTYIISCKIPKRLNIDDVNEWILTDGINSANIRAIYRIPKEQSIRSYQFDYGICVPFLFGTTYSGQRLVEFVELNKLLGAQRIIIYTHKRSLARDLQDALVYYSAQRFVKHL
;
A
#
# COMPACT_ATOMS: atom_id res chain seq x y z
N MET A 1 -19.38 -11.12 -14.99
CA MET A 1 -18.21 -10.75 -15.84
C MET A 1 -18.38 -9.30 -16.25
N PHE A 2 -17.28 -8.53 -16.25
CA PHE A 2 -17.12 -7.07 -16.50
C PHE A 2 -17.17 -6.14 -15.27
N CYS A 3 -15.97 -5.78 -14.79
CA CYS A 3 -15.67 -4.56 -14.04
C CYS A 3 -15.27 -3.47 -15.05
N ILE A 4 -15.97 -2.35 -15.05
CA ILE A 4 -15.61 -1.08 -15.73
C ILE A 4 -16.09 -0.02 -14.73
N SER A 5 -15.29 0.85 -14.10
CA SER A 5 -14.05 1.56 -14.46
C SER A 5 -13.20 1.69 -13.18
N PHE A 6 -11.90 1.44 -13.07
CA PHE A 6 -10.75 1.54 -13.96
C PHE A 6 -10.28 0.19 -14.52
N LEU A 7 -9.72 0.25 -15.74
CA LEU A 7 -9.20 -0.87 -16.51
C LEU A 7 -7.91 -1.44 -15.89
N ILE A 8 -8.02 -2.39 -14.94
CA ILE A 8 -7.04 -3.47 -14.74
C ILE A 8 -7.84 -4.75 -14.50
N THR A 9 -7.91 -5.57 -15.54
CA THR A 9 -8.59 -6.87 -15.53
C THR A 9 -7.86 -7.84 -14.58
N ARG A 10 -8.54 -8.18 -13.49
CA ARG A 10 -8.27 -9.30 -12.57
C ARG A 10 -6.88 -9.34 -11.93
N PHE A 11 -6.79 -8.69 -10.78
CA PHE A 11 -5.84 -9.07 -9.74
C PHE A 11 -6.57 -9.04 -8.39
N ASP A 12 -6.87 -10.22 -7.84
CA ASP A 12 -7.28 -10.34 -6.45
C ASP A 12 -5.98 -10.25 -5.61
N ALA A 13 -5.63 -9.03 -5.22
CA ALA A 13 -4.53 -8.72 -4.33
C ALA A 13 -5.06 -8.67 -2.90
N THR A 14 -4.69 -9.66 -2.11
CA THR A 14 -4.69 -9.55 -0.65
C THR A 14 -3.69 -8.46 -0.24
N HIS A 15 -4.24 -7.28 0.04
CA HIS A 15 -3.79 -6.20 0.91
C HIS A 15 -2.39 -6.33 1.50
N VAL A 16 -1.46 -5.59 0.90
CA VAL A 16 -0.28 -5.06 1.57
C VAL A 16 -0.33 -3.55 1.42
N GLN A 17 -0.77 -2.87 2.47
CA GLN A 17 -0.64 -1.42 2.57
C GLN A 17 0.68 -1.11 3.27
N ILE A 18 1.64 -0.58 2.51
CA ILE A 18 2.86 0.00 3.06
C ILE A 18 2.65 1.51 3.02
N TYR A 19 2.11 2.06 4.10
CA TYR A 19 2.22 3.48 4.38
C TYR A 19 3.15 3.65 5.58
N ASP A 20 4.02 4.67 5.50
CA ASP A 20 4.88 5.16 6.58
C ASP A 20 6.25 4.46 6.77
N VAL A 21 7.09 4.46 5.73
CA VAL A 21 8.53 4.11 5.83
C VAL A 21 9.45 5.31 5.60
N ALA A 22 8.93 6.46 5.15
CA ALA A 22 9.75 7.64 4.87
C ALA A 22 10.31 8.31 6.15
N ASP A 23 9.54 8.32 7.25
CA ASP A 23 9.91 9.06 8.47
C ASP A 23 11.00 8.39 9.34
N ARG A 24 11.43 7.16 9.02
CA ARG A 24 12.53 6.50 9.77
C ARG A 24 13.92 6.79 9.22
N PHE A 25 14.04 7.48 8.09
CA PHE A 25 15.34 7.74 7.46
C PHE A 25 15.96 9.09 7.82
N ASP A 26 15.23 10.00 8.48
CA ASP A 26 15.74 11.31 8.92
C ASP A 26 16.28 11.28 10.37
N LYS A 27 17.27 10.43 10.62
CA LYS A 27 18.13 10.59 11.79
C LYS A 27 19.59 10.64 11.39
N GLN A 28 20.07 11.84 11.06
CA GLN A 28 21.38 12.37 11.46
C GLN A 28 21.44 13.90 11.25
N PRO A 29 22.41 14.61 11.87
CA PRO A 29 22.15 15.67 12.83
C PRO A 29 21.91 17.05 12.21
N GLN A 30 21.15 17.88 12.94
CA GLN A 30 20.99 19.30 12.63
C GLN A 30 22.34 20.02 12.65
N ILE A 31 22.75 20.52 11.49
CA ILE A 31 23.75 21.58 11.38
C ILE A 31 23.01 22.91 11.54
N SER A 32 23.43 23.66 12.54
CA SER A 32 22.96 24.99 12.88
C SER A 32 23.56 26.02 11.92
N ASP A 33 22.74 26.62 11.06
CA ASP A 33 23.11 27.87 10.38
C ASP A 33 22.48 29.06 11.11
N GLN A 34 23.22 29.56 12.10
CA GLN A 34 23.24 30.99 12.37
C GLN A 34 23.97 31.64 11.18
N ASN A 35 23.29 32.51 10.42
CA ASN A 35 23.72 33.90 10.23
C ASN A 35 23.04 34.61 9.05
N VAL A 36 22.69 35.87 9.33
CA VAL A 36 22.74 37.03 8.44
C VAL A 36 21.64 37.11 7.38
N TRP A 37 20.63 37.94 7.66
CA TRP A 37 20.31 39.12 6.84
C TRP A 37 19.73 40.20 7.75
N ASP A 38 20.48 41.30 7.89
CA ASP A 38 20.10 42.50 8.62
C ASP A 38 20.34 43.71 7.70
N ARG A 39 19.55 44.79 7.91
CA ARG A 39 19.34 46.04 7.10
C ARG A 39 18.16 45.95 6.10
N SER A 40 17.17 46.86 6.06
CA SER A 40 17.07 48.26 6.56
C SER A 40 15.61 48.80 6.59
N ASN A 41 15.19 49.33 7.75
CA ASN A 41 14.52 50.63 8.03
C ASN A 41 13.52 51.31 7.05
N ARG A 42 12.25 51.53 7.51
CA ARG A 42 11.63 52.82 7.99
C ARG A 42 10.14 53.08 7.61
N ASN A 43 9.36 53.37 8.67
CA ASN A 43 8.27 54.37 8.84
C ASN A 43 6.81 54.17 8.31
N GLY A 44 5.86 53.97 9.25
CA GLY A 44 4.77 54.93 9.55
C GLY A 44 3.31 54.64 9.11
N GLY A 45 2.40 54.38 10.07
CA GLY A 45 0.95 54.68 9.97
C GLY A 45 -0.06 53.54 10.27
N PRO A 46 -1.28 53.79 10.80
CA PRO A 46 -1.83 52.99 11.90
C PRO A 46 -3.05 52.08 11.63
N THR A 47 -3.15 51.03 12.47
CA THR A 47 -4.34 50.34 13.03
C THR A 47 -5.36 49.66 12.10
N ARG A 48 -5.46 48.33 12.24
CA ARG A 48 -6.74 47.61 12.45
C ARG A 48 -6.49 46.26 13.13
N GLY A 49 -7.25 46.01 14.19
CA GLY A 49 -6.98 44.99 15.21
C GLY A 49 -7.00 43.56 14.71
N VAL A 50 -6.03 42.77 15.19
CA VAL A 50 -6.07 41.31 15.17
C VAL A 50 -6.11 40.86 16.62
N LYS A 51 -7.19 40.18 16.98
CA LYS A 51 -7.39 39.59 18.30
C LYS A 51 -6.26 38.60 18.59
N HIS A 52 -5.58 38.79 19.73
CA HIS A 52 -4.73 37.78 20.34
C HIS A 52 -5.58 36.52 20.61
N TYR A 53 -5.20 35.39 20.01
CA TYR A 53 -5.61 34.09 20.50
C TYR A 53 -4.47 33.55 21.37
N GLU A 54 -4.78 33.40 22.65
CA GLU A 54 -3.91 32.94 23.71
C GLU A 54 -3.48 31.49 23.41
N LYS A 55 -2.17 31.22 23.45
CA LYS A 55 -1.62 29.86 23.37
C LYS A 55 -1.99 29.13 24.66
N SER A 56 -3.02 28.28 24.62
CA SER A 56 -3.27 27.33 25.71
C SER A 56 -2.31 26.14 25.57
N THR A 57 -1.34 26.11 26.46
CA THR A 57 -0.42 25.01 26.68
C THR A 57 -1.19 23.83 27.27
N ILE A 58 -1.55 22.83 26.46
CA ILE A 58 -2.05 21.56 26.98
C ILE A 58 -0.86 20.63 27.18
N THR A 59 -0.53 20.45 28.45
CA THR A 59 0.42 19.52 29.03
C THR A 59 -0.04 18.06 28.83
N ASN A 60 0.93 17.21 28.49
CA ASN A 60 0.99 15.76 28.74
C ASN A 60 -0.34 14.98 28.73
N LEU A 61 -0.82 14.62 27.54
CA LEU A 61 -1.64 13.43 27.38
C LEU A 61 -0.72 12.24 27.11
N GLU A 62 -0.56 11.40 28.14
CA GLU A 62 0.09 10.10 28.05
C GLU A 62 -0.46 9.32 26.85
N ARG A 63 0.43 9.00 25.90
CA ARG A 63 0.09 8.19 24.73
C ARG A 63 -0.26 6.77 25.22
N PRO A 64 -1.43 6.21 24.90
CA PRO A 64 -1.70 4.80 25.15
C PRO A 64 -0.82 3.96 24.21
N SER A 65 0.32 3.54 24.73
CA SER A 65 1.26 2.60 24.14
C SER A 65 0.73 1.17 24.34
N ARG A 66 -0.13 0.70 23.43
CA ARG A 66 -0.38 -0.75 23.17
C ARG A 66 -1.36 -0.94 22.02
N ILE A 67 -0.99 -0.46 20.84
CA ILE A 67 -1.34 -1.19 19.62
C ILE A 67 -0.22 -2.20 19.46
N LEU A 68 -0.53 -3.50 19.39
CA LEU A 68 0.41 -4.52 18.95
C LEU A 68 0.87 -4.17 17.53
N ARG A 69 1.87 -3.28 17.44
CA ARG A 69 2.64 -3.01 16.25
C ARG A 69 3.56 -4.21 16.09
N THR A 70 3.10 -5.27 15.45
CA THR A 70 4.05 -6.09 14.68
C THR A 70 4.63 -5.10 13.69
N ALA A 71 5.83 -4.58 13.99
CA ALA A 71 6.47 -3.63 13.11
C ALA A 71 6.57 -4.32 11.74
N ILE A 72 6.00 -3.68 10.72
CA ILE A 72 6.23 -4.10 9.34
C ILE A 72 7.75 -4.15 9.16
N ALA A 73 8.29 -5.34 8.94
CA ALA A 73 9.72 -5.56 8.81
C ALA A 73 10.06 -5.68 7.32
N PHE A 74 10.80 -4.71 6.81
CA PHE A 74 11.45 -4.82 5.52
C PHE A 74 12.82 -5.46 5.71
N ASN A 75 13.15 -6.42 4.86
CA ASN A 75 14.49 -6.97 4.79
C ASN A 75 15.27 -6.16 3.75
N ASN A 76 16.35 -5.51 4.17
CA ASN A 76 17.26 -4.84 3.24
C ASN A 76 17.90 -5.91 2.34
N PHE A 77 17.63 -5.84 1.03
CA PHE A 77 18.29 -6.70 0.05
C PHE A 77 19.56 -6.02 -0.49
N SER A 78 19.44 -4.74 -0.84
CA SER A 78 20.52 -3.86 -1.24
C SER A 78 20.18 -2.41 -0.86
N ASP A 79 21.07 -1.46 -1.15
CA ASP A 79 20.84 -0.02 -0.88
C ASP A 79 19.65 0.57 -1.66
N ASP A 80 19.24 -0.11 -2.72
CA ASP A 80 18.17 0.33 -3.62
C ASP A 80 16.92 -0.55 -3.57
N VAL A 81 16.98 -1.69 -2.87
CA VAL A 81 15.89 -2.68 -2.83
C VAL A 81 15.62 -3.15 -1.41
N LEU A 82 14.37 -3.01 -1.00
CA LEU A 82 13.82 -3.55 0.24
C LEU A 82 12.81 -4.64 -0.07
N LEU A 83 12.97 -5.81 0.53
CA LEU A 83 12.02 -6.90 0.43
C LEU A 83 10.98 -6.80 1.56
N TYR A 84 9.70 -6.80 1.19
CA TYR A 84 8.60 -6.82 2.15
C TYR A 84 8.08 -8.24 2.41
N SER A 85 7.70 -8.95 1.35
CA SER A 85 7.07 -10.27 1.46
C SER A 85 7.29 -11.09 0.21
N SER A 86 7.15 -12.40 0.34
CA SER A 86 7.34 -13.38 -0.72
C SER A 86 6.25 -14.45 -0.65
N PHE A 87 5.81 -14.93 -1.80
CA PHE A 87 4.74 -15.93 -1.90
C PHE A 87 4.83 -16.73 -3.18
N ILE A 88 4.17 -17.89 -3.19
CA ILE A 88 4.07 -18.75 -4.37
C ILE A 88 2.68 -18.56 -4.95
N ASP A 89 2.62 -18.21 -6.23
CA ASP A 89 1.37 -17.98 -6.95
C ASP A 89 1.11 -19.13 -7.91
N TYR A 90 0.15 -19.98 -7.55
CA TYR A 90 -0.26 -21.12 -8.37
C TYR A 90 -1.27 -20.71 -9.45
N ARG A 91 -1.75 -19.47 -9.47
CA ARG A 91 -2.71 -19.01 -10.48
C ARG A 91 -1.99 -18.93 -11.83
N ASN A 92 -2.62 -19.48 -12.86
CA ASN A 92 -2.10 -19.39 -14.22
C ASN A 92 -2.55 -18.10 -14.94
N GLY A 93 -3.64 -17.44 -14.51
CA GLY A 93 -4.07 -16.09 -14.90
C GLY A 93 -3.62 -15.57 -16.28
N ASN A 94 -3.16 -14.32 -16.34
CA ASN A 94 -2.60 -13.69 -17.56
C ASN A 94 -1.10 -14.01 -17.78
N MET A 95 -0.49 -14.82 -16.90
CA MET A 95 0.93 -15.14 -16.95
C MET A 95 1.18 -16.49 -17.62
N ASP A 96 0.18 -17.36 -17.74
CA ASP A 96 0.26 -18.74 -18.27
C ASP A 96 1.20 -19.71 -17.53
N TYR A 97 1.74 -19.31 -16.36
CA TYR A 97 2.59 -20.16 -15.55
C TYR A 97 2.55 -19.77 -14.06
N PRO A 98 2.76 -20.75 -13.15
CA PRO A 98 2.97 -20.44 -11.76
C PRO A 98 4.34 -19.80 -11.54
N CYS A 99 4.43 -18.96 -10.52
CA CYS A 99 5.64 -18.19 -10.21
C CYS A 99 5.83 -18.02 -8.72
N VAL A 100 7.08 -17.80 -8.32
CA VAL A 100 7.37 -17.15 -7.04
C VAL A 100 7.27 -15.65 -7.24
N ARG A 101 6.70 -14.95 -6.27
CA ARG A 101 6.50 -13.51 -6.31
C ARG A 101 7.04 -12.88 -5.05
N MET A 102 7.64 -11.71 -5.19
CA MET A 102 8.05 -10.89 -4.05
C MET A 102 7.52 -9.47 -4.22
N ILE A 103 7.07 -8.89 -3.11
CA ILE A 103 6.72 -7.48 -3.01
C ILE A 103 7.96 -6.76 -2.51
N ILE A 104 8.44 -5.81 -3.29
CA ILE A 104 9.64 -5.04 -2.99
C ILE A 104 9.36 -3.54 -3.06
N LEU A 105 10.14 -2.77 -2.31
CA LEU A 105 10.33 -1.35 -2.57
C LEU A 105 11.64 -1.19 -3.32
N LYS A 106 11.61 -0.53 -4.47
CA LYS A 106 12.79 -0.25 -5.30
C LYS A 106 12.93 1.26 -5.44
N ARG A 107 14.14 1.79 -5.30
CA ARG A 107 14.38 3.21 -5.63
C ARG A 107 14.01 3.45 -7.09
N ILE A 108 13.20 4.47 -7.36
CA ILE A 108 12.66 4.70 -8.72
C ILE A 108 13.79 4.99 -9.72
N SER A 109 14.83 5.71 -9.29
CA SER A 109 15.98 6.05 -10.14
C SER A 109 16.98 4.90 -10.35
N ALA A 110 16.86 3.80 -9.60
CA ALA A 110 17.81 2.70 -9.67
C ALA A 110 17.43 1.72 -10.80
N SER A 111 18.38 1.43 -11.67
CA SER A 111 18.26 0.34 -12.64
C SER A 111 18.77 -0.94 -11.98
N VAL A 112 17.85 -1.75 -11.45
CA VAL A 112 18.17 -3.03 -10.79
C VAL A 112 17.54 -4.16 -11.59
N GLN A 113 18.37 -5.10 -12.02
CA GLN A 113 17.92 -6.36 -12.59
C GLN A 113 17.99 -7.42 -11.50
N LEU A 114 16.89 -8.13 -11.27
CA LEU A 114 16.78 -9.14 -10.22
C LEU A 114 16.40 -10.46 -10.86
N SER A 115 17.02 -11.54 -10.38
CA SER A 115 16.80 -12.90 -10.84
C SER A 115 16.61 -13.83 -9.66
N CYS A 116 15.80 -14.87 -9.86
CA CYS A 116 15.63 -15.95 -8.90
C CYS A 116 16.45 -17.16 -9.33
N ARG A 117 17.26 -17.69 -8.42
CA ARG A 117 17.97 -18.95 -8.61
C ARG A 117 17.23 -20.08 -7.90
N PHE A 118 16.95 -21.13 -8.67
CA PHE A 118 16.39 -22.40 -8.20
C PHE A 118 17.41 -23.50 -8.49
N ASP A 119 18.06 -24.02 -7.44
CA ASP A 119 19.23 -24.90 -7.55
C ASP A 119 20.32 -24.23 -8.43
N GLU A 120 20.59 -24.77 -9.62
CA GLU A 120 21.55 -24.25 -10.60
C GLU A 120 20.92 -23.34 -11.67
N GLU A 121 19.58 -23.27 -11.74
CA GLU A 121 18.88 -22.54 -12.78
C GLU A 121 18.59 -21.10 -12.35
N LEU A 122 19.06 -20.14 -13.14
CA LEU A 122 18.82 -18.72 -12.93
C LEU A 122 17.67 -18.25 -13.85
N VAL A 123 16.62 -17.70 -13.23
CA VAL A 123 15.43 -17.21 -13.93
C VAL A 123 15.33 -15.70 -13.73
N GLU A 124 15.27 -14.95 -14.83
CA GLU A 124 15.09 -13.50 -14.77
C GLU A 124 13.73 -13.13 -14.15
N GLY A 125 13.75 -12.15 -13.26
CA GLY A 125 12.57 -11.61 -12.62
C GLY A 125 11.86 -10.59 -13.49
N THR A 126 10.56 -10.79 -13.67
CA THR A 126 9.68 -9.81 -14.35
C THR A 126 9.12 -8.82 -13.34
N PHE A 127 9.26 -7.53 -13.61
CA PHE A 127 8.77 -6.46 -12.73
C PHE A 127 7.37 -6.02 -13.15
N TYR A 128 6.47 -5.97 -12.18
CA TYR A 128 5.18 -5.30 -12.30
C TYR A 128 5.15 -4.11 -11.34
N GLU A 129 4.98 -2.93 -11.91
CA GLU A 129 4.85 -1.67 -11.17
C GLU A 129 3.45 -1.52 -10.58
N LEU A 130 3.37 -1.25 -9.28
CA LEU A 130 2.09 -0.94 -8.64
C LEU A 130 1.72 0.53 -8.84
N ALA A 131 0.42 0.82 -8.84
CA ALA A 131 -0.12 2.16 -9.06
C ALA A 131 0.27 3.19 -7.97
N GLU A 132 0.83 2.75 -6.84
CA GLU A 132 1.15 3.59 -5.68
C GLU A 132 2.51 4.33 -5.80
N ASN A 133 3.13 4.39 -6.98
CA ASN A 133 4.52 4.86 -7.15
C ASN A 133 4.67 6.38 -7.43
N HIS A 134 3.60 7.15 -7.31
CA HIS A 134 3.61 8.56 -7.71
C HIS A 134 4.45 9.46 -6.78
N LEU A 135 5.44 10.16 -7.35
CA LEU A 135 6.32 11.14 -6.69
C LEU A 135 7.06 10.63 -5.44
N GLN A 136 7.23 9.31 -5.32
CA GLN A 136 7.96 8.69 -4.20
C GLN A 136 9.43 8.47 -4.55
N ARG A 137 10.30 8.45 -3.53
CA ARG A 137 11.72 8.03 -3.71
C ARG A 137 11.84 6.55 -4.04
N TYR A 138 10.94 5.75 -3.46
CA TYR A 138 10.83 4.32 -3.68
C TYR A 138 9.45 4.01 -4.28
N GLY A 139 9.44 3.19 -5.32
CA GLY A 139 8.23 2.59 -5.86
C GLY A 139 8.05 1.18 -5.31
N THR A 140 6.80 0.73 -5.20
CA THR A 140 6.44 -0.65 -4.90
C THR A 140 6.32 -1.44 -6.20
N TYR A 141 6.95 -2.62 -6.22
CA TYR A 141 6.95 -3.52 -7.35
C TYR A 141 6.62 -4.95 -6.89
N ILE A 142 5.98 -5.71 -7.77
CA ILE A 142 5.95 -7.18 -7.67
C ILE A 142 6.97 -7.71 -8.67
N ILE A 143 7.99 -8.38 -8.15
CA ILE A 143 8.89 -9.19 -8.97
C ILE A 143 8.35 -10.60 -9.04
N SER A 144 8.26 -11.16 -10.25
CA SER A 144 7.77 -12.52 -10.48
C SER A 144 8.82 -13.32 -11.25
N CYS A 145 9.24 -14.46 -10.70
CA CYS A 145 10.12 -15.41 -11.36
C CYS A 145 9.35 -16.68 -11.66
N LYS A 146 9.41 -17.13 -12.92
CA LYS A 146 8.82 -18.40 -13.33
C LYS A 146 9.50 -19.56 -12.61
N ILE A 147 8.70 -20.49 -12.09
CA ILE A 147 9.26 -21.72 -11.52
C ILE A 147 9.67 -22.64 -12.69
N PRO A 148 10.91 -23.15 -12.72
CA PRO A 148 11.36 -24.09 -13.73
C PRO A 148 10.45 -25.31 -13.86
N LYS A 149 10.15 -25.73 -15.10
CA LYS A 149 9.21 -26.85 -15.37
C LYS A 149 9.64 -28.18 -14.75
N ARG A 150 10.94 -28.36 -14.52
CA ARG A 150 11.52 -29.56 -13.88
C ARG A 150 11.18 -29.67 -12.40
N LEU A 151 10.84 -28.55 -11.75
CA LEU A 151 10.53 -28.49 -10.34
C LEU A 151 9.03 -28.70 -10.11
N ASN A 152 8.71 -29.52 -9.12
CA ASN A 152 7.37 -29.57 -8.60
C ASN A 152 7.14 -28.34 -7.70
N ILE A 153 6.13 -27.55 -8.03
CA ILE A 153 5.80 -26.32 -7.31
C ILE A 153 5.55 -26.56 -5.83
N ASP A 154 4.97 -27.70 -5.46
CA ASP A 154 4.65 -28.02 -4.06
C ASP A 154 5.90 -28.20 -3.20
N ASP A 155 7.03 -28.56 -3.82
CA ASP A 155 8.30 -28.77 -3.14
C ASP A 155 9.13 -27.48 -3.04
N VAL A 156 8.78 -26.45 -3.83
CA VAL A 156 9.42 -25.13 -3.75
C VAL A 156 8.94 -24.42 -2.49
N ASN A 157 9.88 -24.14 -1.57
CA ASN A 157 9.63 -23.39 -0.33
C ASN A 157 10.63 -22.26 -0.12
N GLU A 158 11.78 -22.33 -0.79
CA GLU A 158 12.81 -21.30 -0.76
C GLU A 158 13.49 -21.17 -2.12
N TRP A 159 14.06 -19.99 -2.38
CA TRP A 159 14.84 -19.67 -3.58
C TRP A 159 15.83 -18.55 -3.25
N ILE A 160 16.84 -18.35 -4.10
CA ILE A 160 17.79 -17.24 -3.93
C ILE A 160 17.39 -16.09 -4.83
N LEU A 161 17.18 -14.90 -4.29
CA LEU A 161 17.08 -13.66 -5.04
C LEU A 161 18.50 -13.08 -5.23
N THR A 162 18.84 -12.62 -6.43
CA THR A 162 20.15 -12.00 -6.70
C THR A 162 20.05 -10.88 -7.75
N ASP A 163 20.90 -9.86 -7.62
CA ASP A 163 21.17 -8.85 -8.65
C ASP A 163 22.53 -9.07 -9.36
N GLY A 164 23.19 -10.22 -9.11
CA GLY A 164 24.54 -10.54 -9.56
C GLY A 164 25.66 -10.15 -8.58
N ILE A 165 25.40 -9.24 -7.64
CA ILE A 165 26.36 -8.79 -6.61
C ILE A 165 25.90 -9.28 -5.23
N ASN A 166 24.65 -8.97 -4.89
CA ASN A 166 23.96 -9.35 -3.67
C ASN A 166 23.18 -10.64 -3.89
N SER A 167 22.99 -11.41 -2.81
CA SER A 167 22.15 -12.61 -2.81
C SER A 167 21.45 -12.77 -1.48
N ALA A 168 20.18 -13.16 -1.51
CA ALA A 168 19.39 -13.42 -0.31
C ALA A 168 18.56 -14.69 -0.48
N ASN A 169 18.53 -15.54 0.55
CA ASN A 169 17.62 -16.68 0.60
C ASN A 169 16.22 -16.18 0.99
N ILE A 170 15.26 -16.43 0.09
CA ILE A 170 13.87 -16.02 0.22
C ILE A 170 13.03 -17.24 0.49
N ARG A 171 12.20 -17.18 1.53
CA ARG A 171 11.23 -18.23 1.87
C ARG A 171 9.82 -17.84 1.43
N ALA A 172 9.01 -18.81 1.03
CA ALA A 172 7.59 -18.58 0.80
C ALA A 172 6.87 -18.27 2.12
N ILE A 173 6.28 -17.07 2.25
CA ILE A 173 5.50 -16.70 3.45
C ILE A 173 4.08 -17.25 3.34
N TYR A 174 3.52 -17.30 2.14
CA TYR A 174 2.22 -17.90 1.87
C TYR A 174 2.15 -18.45 0.44
N ARG A 175 1.13 -19.29 0.20
CA ARG A 175 0.85 -19.90 -1.09
C ARG A 175 -0.53 -19.46 -1.54
N ILE A 176 -0.61 -18.81 -2.69
CA ILE A 176 -1.87 -18.50 -3.35
C ILE A 176 -2.27 -19.75 -4.14
N PRO A 177 -3.41 -20.38 -3.84
CA PRO A 177 -3.82 -21.61 -4.52
C PRO A 177 -4.09 -21.34 -6.01
N LYS A 178 -4.13 -22.42 -6.80
CA LYS A 178 -4.60 -22.35 -8.19
C LYS A 178 -5.96 -21.65 -8.20
N GLU A 179 -6.23 -20.90 -9.26
CA GLU A 179 -7.54 -20.28 -9.46
C GLU A 179 -8.57 -21.41 -9.38
N GLN A 180 -9.28 -21.45 -8.26
CA GLN A 180 -10.41 -22.36 -8.13
C GLN A 180 -11.49 -21.77 -9.00
N SER A 181 -12.20 -22.62 -9.75
CA SER A 181 -13.46 -22.18 -10.32
C SER A 181 -14.36 -21.85 -9.14
N ILE A 182 -14.50 -20.56 -8.82
CA ILE A 182 -15.46 -20.10 -7.83
C ILE A 182 -16.82 -20.45 -8.44
N ARG A 183 -17.38 -21.59 -8.00
CA ARG A 183 -18.63 -22.14 -8.55
C ARG A 183 -19.84 -21.31 -8.15
N SER A 184 -19.72 -20.57 -7.06
CA SER A 184 -20.76 -19.71 -6.53
C SER A 184 -20.12 -18.54 -5.80
N TYR A 185 -20.51 -17.33 -6.15
CA TYR A 185 -20.19 -16.14 -5.38
C TYR A 185 -21.34 -15.86 -4.41
N GLN A 186 -21.04 -15.28 -3.25
CA GLN A 186 -22.08 -14.79 -2.35
C GLN A 186 -22.89 -13.63 -2.99
N PHE A 187 -22.24 -12.89 -3.90
CA PHE A 187 -22.80 -11.73 -4.59
C PHE A 187 -22.43 -11.81 -6.07
N ASP A 188 -23.40 -11.56 -6.95
CA ASP A 188 -23.24 -11.46 -8.40
C ASP A 188 -22.51 -10.18 -8.81
N TYR A 189 -22.68 -9.10 -8.02
CA TYR A 189 -22.03 -7.82 -8.25
C TYR A 189 -21.67 -7.12 -6.94
N GLY A 190 -20.37 -6.86 -6.75
CA GLY A 190 -19.84 -6.09 -5.63
C GLY A 190 -18.74 -5.14 -6.08
N ILE A 191 -18.46 -4.13 -5.24
CA ILE A 191 -17.53 -3.05 -5.55
C ILE A 191 -16.46 -2.96 -4.47
N CYS A 192 -15.20 -2.85 -4.87
CA CYS A 192 -14.09 -2.52 -4.00
C CYS A 192 -13.70 -1.05 -4.21
N VAL A 193 -13.74 -0.27 -3.13
CA VAL A 193 -13.35 1.14 -3.12
C VAL A 193 -11.94 1.24 -2.53
N PRO A 194 -11.00 1.94 -3.21
CA PRO A 194 -9.68 2.22 -2.68
C PRO A 194 -9.69 2.91 -1.31
N PHE A 195 -8.52 3.02 -0.68
CA PHE A 195 -8.41 3.48 0.70
C PHE A 195 -8.95 4.90 0.88
N LEU A 196 -9.92 5.08 1.79
CA LEU A 196 -10.38 6.40 2.22
C LEU A 196 -9.48 6.92 3.34
N PHE A 197 -8.92 8.12 3.15
CA PHE A 197 -8.04 8.78 4.11
C PHE A 197 -8.27 10.29 4.19
N GLY A 198 -7.89 10.85 5.34
CA GLY A 198 -7.86 12.28 5.59
C GLY A 198 -9.24 12.95 5.46
N THR A 199 -9.22 14.19 4.97
CA THR A 199 -10.41 15.05 4.82
C THR A 199 -10.80 15.26 3.35
N THR A 200 -10.23 14.47 2.42
CA THR A 200 -10.48 14.59 0.98
C THR A 200 -11.91 14.21 0.61
N TYR A 201 -12.53 13.30 1.37
CA TYR A 201 -13.84 12.74 1.11
C TYR A 201 -14.85 13.17 2.17
N SER A 202 -16.08 13.48 1.75
CA SER A 202 -17.18 13.82 2.64
C SER A 202 -18.21 12.70 2.73
N GLY A 203 -18.99 12.70 3.81
CA GLY A 203 -20.11 11.77 3.99
C GLY A 203 -21.15 11.88 2.87
N GLN A 204 -21.42 13.09 2.38
CA GLN A 204 -22.33 13.30 1.24
C GLN A 204 -21.88 12.56 -0.02
N ARG A 205 -20.58 12.66 -0.38
CA ARG A 205 -20.04 11.97 -1.55
C ARG A 205 -20.11 10.46 -1.41
N LEU A 206 -19.90 9.94 -0.20
CA LEU A 206 -20.06 8.51 0.07
C LEU A 206 -21.51 8.08 -0.10
N VAL A 207 -22.48 8.84 0.41
CA VAL A 207 -23.92 8.56 0.24
C VAL A 207 -24.29 8.53 -1.25
N GLU A 208 -23.90 9.55 -2.00
CA GLU A 208 -24.14 9.62 -3.46
C GLU A 208 -23.57 8.37 -4.17
N PHE A 209 -22.34 8.00 -3.85
CA PHE A 209 -21.69 6.82 -4.40
C PHE A 209 -22.42 5.52 -4.06
N VAL A 210 -22.78 5.34 -2.78
CA VAL A 210 -23.42 4.11 -2.30
C VAL A 210 -24.81 3.95 -2.92
N GLU A 211 -25.64 4.99 -2.92
CA GLU A 211 -26.99 4.93 -3.46
C GLU A 211 -27.00 4.72 -4.98
N LEU A 212 -26.11 5.40 -5.72
CA LEU A 212 -25.98 5.18 -7.16
C LEU A 212 -25.64 3.73 -7.48
N ASN A 213 -24.64 3.16 -6.81
CA ASN A 213 -24.23 1.78 -7.08
C ASN A 213 -25.27 0.76 -6.66
N LYS A 214 -26.05 1.05 -5.60
CA LYS A 214 -27.21 0.25 -5.23
C LYS A 214 -28.28 0.25 -6.34
N LEU A 215 -28.55 1.40 -6.97
CA LEU A 215 -29.45 1.49 -8.13
C LEU A 215 -28.92 0.71 -9.34
N LEU A 216 -27.61 0.64 -9.51
CA LEU A 216 -26.95 -0.16 -10.56
C LEU A 216 -26.88 -1.66 -10.24
N GLY A 217 -27.44 -2.09 -9.10
CA GLY A 217 -27.54 -3.50 -8.71
C GLY A 217 -26.37 -4.03 -7.92
N ALA A 218 -25.46 -3.19 -7.41
CA ALA A 218 -24.43 -3.64 -6.49
C ALA A 218 -25.09 -4.24 -5.26
N GLN A 219 -24.62 -5.39 -4.80
CA GLN A 219 -25.12 -6.09 -3.61
C GLN A 219 -24.22 -5.87 -2.40
N ARG A 220 -22.96 -5.48 -2.64
CA ARG A 220 -21.97 -5.25 -1.60
C ARG A 220 -20.93 -4.22 -2.03
N ILE A 221 -20.54 -3.34 -1.12
CA ILE A 221 -19.42 -2.43 -1.28
C ILE A 221 -18.40 -2.71 -0.17
N ILE A 222 -17.13 -2.90 -0.54
CA ILE A 222 -16.01 -3.08 0.38
C ILE A 222 -15.13 -1.83 0.27
N ILE A 223 -14.89 -1.17 1.40
CA ILE A 223 -14.15 0.10 1.47
C ILE A 223 -12.96 -0.10 2.39
N TYR A 224 -11.75 0.18 1.93
CA TYR A 224 -10.57 0.14 2.80
C TYR A 224 -10.44 1.46 3.53
N THR A 225 -10.31 1.46 4.86
CA THR A 225 -10.13 2.71 5.61
C THR A 225 -9.63 2.50 7.02
N HIS A 226 -8.84 3.45 7.51
CA HIS A 226 -8.60 3.62 8.93
C HIS A 226 -9.62 4.61 9.51
N LYS A 227 -10.71 4.09 10.11
CA LYS A 227 -11.87 4.88 10.55
C LYS A 227 -11.51 6.13 11.37
N ARG A 228 -10.49 6.05 12.24
CA ARG A 228 -10.08 7.17 13.11
C ARG A 228 -9.46 8.35 12.36
N SER A 229 -8.96 8.15 11.14
CA SER A 229 -8.38 9.22 10.32
C SER A 229 -9.40 9.88 9.38
N LEU A 230 -10.67 9.48 9.44
CA LEU A 230 -11.73 10.05 8.60
C LEU A 230 -12.47 11.21 9.29
N ALA A 231 -13.03 12.11 8.49
CA ALA A 231 -13.97 13.12 8.97
C ALA A 231 -15.22 12.47 9.61
N ARG A 232 -15.82 13.15 10.59
CA ARG A 232 -16.93 12.59 11.40
C ARG A 232 -18.15 12.23 10.57
N ASP A 233 -18.55 13.10 9.66
CA ASP A 233 -19.67 12.89 8.74
C ASP A 233 -19.48 11.63 7.86
N LEU A 234 -18.24 11.39 7.41
CA LEU A 234 -17.89 10.20 6.65
C LEU A 234 -17.92 8.94 7.52
N GLN A 235 -17.46 9.02 8.77
CA GLN A 235 -17.58 7.91 9.73
C GLN A 235 -19.04 7.56 10.00
N ASP A 236 -19.92 8.56 10.14
CA ASP A 236 -21.35 8.38 10.41
C ASP A 236 -22.04 7.69 9.22
N ALA A 237 -21.75 8.14 7.99
CA ALA A 237 -22.25 7.50 6.77
C ALA A 237 -21.78 6.04 6.64
N LEU A 238 -20.50 5.75 6.92
CA LEU A 238 -19.97 4.38 6.93
C LEU A 238 -20.69 3.51 7.96
N VAL A 239 -20.94 4.02 9.17
CA VAL A 239 -21.68 3.29 10.22
C VAL A 239 -23.09 2.97 9.76
N TYR A 240 -23.80 3.95 9.19
CA TYR A 240 -25.16 3.79 8.69
C TYR A 240 -25.27 2.66 7.65
N TYR A 241 -24.43 2.67 6.61
CA TYR A 241 -24.47 1.63 5.57
C TYR A 241 -23.88 0.28 5.99
N SER A 242 -22.98 0.28 6.98
CA SER A 242 -22.48 -0.96 7.57
C SER A 242 -23.55 -1.68 8.38
N ALA A 243 -24.39 -0.94 9.11
CA ALA A 243 -25.53 -1.49 9.83
C ALA A 243 -26.54 -2.19 8.90
N GLN A 244 -26.68 -1.68 7.66
CA GLN A 244 -27.51 -2.31 6.63
C GLN A 244 -26.85 -3.51 5.93
N ARG A 245 -25.61 -3.86 6.30
CA ARG A 245 -24.81 -4.91 5.64
C ARG A 245 -24.62 -4.67 4.14
N PHE A 246 -24.66 -3.42 3.69
CA PHE A 246 -24.37 -3.08 2.31
C PHE A 246 -22.90 -2.68 2.13
N VAL A 247 -22.38 -1.91 3.08
CA VAL A 247 -20.96 -1.54 3.13
C VAL A 247 -20.23 -2.42 4.14
N LYS A 248 -19.06 -2.93 3.76
CA LYS A 248 -18.04 -3.46 4.67
C LYS A 248 -16.87 -2.51 4.63
N HIS A 249 -16.41 -2.03 5.78
CA HIS A 249 -15.13 -1.33 5.85
C HIS A 249 -14.07 -2.23 6.47
N LEU A 250 -12.87 -2.21 5.90
CA LEU A 250 -11.71 -3.01 6.27
C LEU A 250 -10.53 -2.12 6.64
#